data_AF-A0A538JES5-F1
#
_entry.id   AF-A0A538JES5-F1
#
_cell.length_a   1.000
_cell.length_b   1.000
_cell.length_c   1.000
_cell.angle_alpha   90.00
_cell.angle_beta   90.00
_cell.angle_gamma   90.00
#
_symmetry.space_group_name_H-M   'P 1'
#
loop_
_entity.id
_entity.type
_entity.pdbx_description
1 polymer ?
#
loop_
_entity_poly.entity_id
_entity_poly.type
_entity_poly.pdbx_seq_one_letter_code
_entity_poly.pdbx_strand_id
1 'polypeptide(L)' 'MATVLRQFQRDALACSVEELQARVGVLAAARQQLRADDAPDDVLEENRLELARTQWELSHALIQRYLPAA' A
#
# COMPACT_ATOMS: atom_id res chain seq x y z
N MET A 1 16.43 9.94 2.65
CA MET A 1 15.61 8.78 3.07
C MET A 1 14.61 9.10 4.20
N ALA A 2 14.98 9.86 5.25
CA ALA A 2 14.07 10.17 6.37
C ALA A 2 12.82 11.01 6.04
N THR A 3 12.83 11.78 4.95
CA THR A 3 11.67 12.60 4.53
C THR A 3 10.58 11.77 3.88
N VAL A 4 10.96 10.75 3.11
CA VAL A 4 10.04 9.82 2.42
C VAL A 4 9.29 8.97 3.44
N LEU A 5 10.00 8.44 4.45
CA LEU A 5 9.38 7.68 5.55
C LEU A 5 8.38 8.53 6.35
N ARG A 6 8.68 9.82 6.57
CA ARG A 6 7.77 10.75 7.24
C ARG A 6 6.54 11.11 6.42
N GLN A 7 6.67 11.22 5.09
CA GLN A 7 5.55 11.44 4.21
C GLN A 7 4.61 10.22 4.22
N PHE A 8 5.17 9.02 4.09
CA PHE A 8 4.38 7.79 4.12
C PHE A 8 3.71 7.55 5.49
N GLN A 9 4.32 7.96 6.61
CA GLN A 9 3.67 7.90 7.92
C GLN A 9 2.45 8.83 8.04
N ARG A 10 2.46 10.00 7.40
CA ARG A 10 1.31 10.92 7.40
C ARG A 10 0.14 10.37 6.61
N ASP A 11 0.41 9.79 5.44
CA ASP A 11 -0.63 9.19 4.60
C ASP A 11 -1.25 7.95 5.30
N ALA A 12 -0.42 7.16 6.01
CA ALA A 12 -0.89 6.04 6.82
C ALA A 12 -1.75 6.45 8.04
N LEU A 13 -1.57 7.66 8.58
CA LEU A 13 -2.45 8.19 9.63
C LEU A 13 -3.78 8.73 9.08
N ALA A 14 -3.83 9.09 7.80
CA ALA A 14 -5.02 9.62 7.15
C ALA A 14 -5.97 8.53 6.66
N CYS A 15 -5.46 7.31 6.43
CA CYS A 15 -6.24 6.18 5.93
C CYS A 15 -6.37 5.09 6.99
N SER A 16 -7.59 4.61 7.23
CA SER A 16 -7.85 3.50 8.15
C SER A 16 -7.23 2.18 7.67
N VAL A 17 -7.05 1.24 8.61
CA VAL A 17 -6.57 -0.11 8.29
C VAL A 17 -7.46 -0.78 7.24
N GLU A 18 -8.78 -0.59 7.37
CA GLU A 18 -9.80 -1.15 6.51
C GLU A 18 -9.72 -0.59 5.07
N GLU A 19 -9.49 0.72 4.92
CA GLU A 19 -9.29 1.35 3.60
C GLU A 19 -7.99 0.88 2.93
N LEU A 20 -6.90 0.75 3.70
CA LEU A 20 -5.63 0.24 3.19
C LEU A 20 -5.75 -1.23 2.74
N GLN A 21 -6.48 -2.06 3.50
CA GLN A 21 -6.79 -3.43 3.10
C GLN A 21 -7.62 -3.49 1.82
N ALA A 22 -8.66 -2.66 1.70
CA ALA A 22 -9.46 -2.56 0.48
C ALA A 22 -8.59 -2.15 -0.72
N ARG A 23 -7.71 -1.17 -0.55
CA ARG A 23 -6.79 -0.70 -1.60
C ARG A 23 -5.79 -1.78 -2.02
N VAL A 24 -5.23 -2.56 -1.09
CA VAL A 24 -4.39 -3.73 -1.42
C VAL A 24 -5.18 -4.72 -2.27
N GLY A 25 -6.43 -5.00 -1.92
CA GLY A 25 -7.32 -5.88 -2.69
C GLY A 25 -7.53 -5.38 -4.13
N VAL A 26 -7.84 -4.09 -4.29
CA VAL A 26 -8.02 -3.45 -5.60
C VAL A 26 -6.74 -3.54 -6.43
N LEU A 27 -5.57 -3.19 -5.86
CA LEU A 27 -4.28 -3.22 -6.57
C LEU A 27 -3.89 -4.64 -6.98
N ALA A 28 -4.17 -5.64 -6.13
CA ALA A 28 -3.92 -7.04 -6.43
C ALA A 28 -4.82 -7.54 -7.58
N ALA A 29 -6.10 -7.18 -7.57
CA ALA A 29 -7.03 -7.51 -8.66
C ALA A 29 -6.61 -6.84 -9.97
N ALA A 30 -6.27 -5.54 -9.93
CA ALA A 30 -5.74 -4.80 -11.07
C ALA A 30 -4.47 -5.48 -11.62
N ARG A 31 -3.58 -5.97 -10.76
CA ARG A 31 -2.38 -6.72 -11.19
C ARG A 31 -2.73 -7.99 -11.97
N GLN A 32 -3.74 -8.73 -11.51
CA GLN A 32 -4.16 -9.95 -12.22
C GLN A 32 -4.73 -9.59 -13.59
N GLN A 33 -5.51 -8.51 -13.69
CA GLN A 33 -6.04 -8.02 -14.95
C GLN A 33 -4.93 -7.58 -15.90
N LEU A 34 -3.95 -6.80 -15.42
CA LEU A 34 -2.79 -6.38 -16.21
C LEU A 34 -2.02 -7.58 -16.79
N ARG A 35 -1.85 -8.66 -16.02
CA ARG A 35 -1.23 -9.88 -16.54
C ARG A 35 -2.10 -10.62 -17.56
N ALA A 36 -3.42 -10.65 -17.35
CA ALA A 36 -4.35 -11.26 -18.29
C ALA A 36 -4.37 -10.52 -19.63
N ASP A 37 -4.15 -9.21 -19.61
CA ASP A 37 -4.12 -8.34 -20.77
C ASP A 37 -2.72 -8.22 -21.42
N ASP A 38 -1.74 -9.00 -20.95
CA ASP A 38 -0.32 -8.94 -21.39
C ASP A 38 0.24 -7.52 -21.36
N ALA A 39 -0.07 -6.79 -20.29
CA ALA A 39 0.33 -5.40 -20.12
C ALA A 39 1.86 -5.26 -20.10
N PRO A 40 2.39 -4.14 -20.62
CA PRO A 40 3.82 -3.85 -20.58
C PRO A 40 4.45 -3.93 -19.18
N ASP A 41 5.74 -4.29 -19.14
CA ASP A 41 6.49 -4.50 -17.90
C ASP A 41 6.55 -3.26 -17.01
N ASP A 42 6.60 -2.06 -17.59
CA ASP A 42 6.61 -0.78 -16.85
C ASP A 42 5.29 -0.57 -16.11
N VAL A 43 4.14 -0.86 -16.73
CA VAL A 43 2.83 -0.79 -16.08
C VAL A 43 2.71 -1.82 -14.94
N LEU A 44 3.26 -3.02 -15.14
CA LEU A 44 3.34 -4.03 -14.08
C LEU A 44 4.26 -3.59 -12.94
N GLU A 45 5.35 -2.87 -13.23
CA GLU A 45 6.27 -2.36 -12.21
C GLU A 45 5.64 -1.21 -11.40
N GLU A 46 4.94 -0.28 -12.05
CA GLU A 46 4.20 0.78 -11.38
C GLU A 46 3.17 0.21 -10.40
N ASN A 47 2.36 -0.75 -10.84
CA ASN A 47 1.41 -1.45 -9.97
C ASN A 47 2.11 -2.17 -8.80
N ARG A 48 3.29 -2.76 -9.04
CA ARG A 48 4.06 -3.45 -7.99
C ARG A 48 4.55 -2.46 -6.94
N LEU A 49 5.06 -1.30 -7.36
CA LEU A 49 5.55 -0.25 -6.47
C LEU A 49 4.41 0.33 -5.62
N GLU A 50 3.25 0.59 -6.22
CA GLU A 50 2.09 1.07 -5.48
C GLU A 50 1.59 0.04 -4.46
N LEU A 51 1.53 -1.23 -4.84
CA LEU A 51 1.13 -2.32 -3.94
C LEU A 51 2.10 -2.45 -2.75
N ALA A 52 3.41 -2.37 -2.99
CA ALA A 52 4.41 -2.38 -1.93
C ALA A 52 4.28 -1.17 -0.99
N ARG A 53 4.01 0.02 -1.53
CA ARG A 53 3.76 1.24 -0.75
C ARG A 53 2.54 1.09 0.15
N THR A 54 1.40 0.66 -0.39
CA THR A 54 0.17 0.48 0.40
C THR A 54 0.33 -0.61 1.46
N GLN A 55 1.05 -1.69 1.18
CA GLN A 55 1.35 -2.72 2.20
C GLN A 55 2.24 -2.21 3.33
N TRP A 56 3.22 -1.36 3.02
CA TRP A 56 4.04 -0.69 4.03
C TRP A 56 3.19 0.23 4.92
N GLU A 57 2.28 1.01 4.32
CA GLU A 57 1.34 1.88 5.05
C GLU A 57 0.42 1.05 5.96
N LEU A 58 -0.15 -0.03 5.44
CA LEU A 58 -1.00 -0.96 6.19
C LEU A 58 -0.26 -1.55 7.40
N SER A 59 0.99 -1.97 7.20
CA SER A 59 1.81 -2.52 8.28
C SER A 59 2.00 -1.48 9.40
N HIS A 60 2.30 -0.23 9.05
CA HIS A 60 2.43 0.84 10.01
C HIS A 60 1.12 1.17 10.74
N ALA A 61 -0.01 1.22 10.02
CA ALA A 61 -1.33 1.47 10.61
C ALA A 61 -1.72 0.37 11.60
N LEU A 62 -1.43 -0.90 11.28
CA LEU A 62 -1.65 -2.03 12.19
C LEU A 62 -0.78 -1.92 13.44
N ILE A 63 0.52 -1.62 13.29
CA ILE A 63 1.42 -1.43 14.43
C ILE A 63 0.88 -0.32 15.35
N GLN A 64 0.46 0.81 14.79
CA GLN A 64 -0.09 1.92 15.58
C GLN A 64 -1.40 1.55 16.29
N ARG A 65 -2.30 0.81 15.63
CA ARG A 65 -3.59 0.39 16.20
C ARG A 65 -3.43 -0.56 17.39
N TYR A 66 -2.41 -1.41 17.36
CA TYR A 66 -2.17 -2.43 18.39
C TYR A 66 -1.02 -2.09 19.34
N LEU A 67 -0.40 -0.92 19.21
CA LEU A 67 0.59 -0.46 20.18
C LEU A 67 -0.12 -0.23 21.51
N PRO A 68 0.33 -0.87 22.62
CA PRO A 68 -0.25 -0.61 23.93
C PRO A 68 -0.11 0.87 24.29
N ALA A 69 -1.19 1.48 24.78
CA ALA A 69 -1.08 2.79 25.43
C ALA A 69 -0.23 2.62 26.69
N ALA A 70 0.86 3.37 26.78
CA ALA A 70 1.73 3.43 27.96
C ALA A 70 1.03 4.19 29.12
#